data_AF-A0A7J0D564-F1
#
_entry.id   AF-A0A7J0D564-F1
#
_cell.length_a   1.000
_cell.length_b   1.000
_cell.length_c   1.000
_cell.angle_alpha   90.00
_cell.angle_beta   90.00
_cell.angle_gamma   90.00
#
_symmetry.space_group_name_H-M   'P 1'
#
loop_
_entity.id
_entity.type
_entity.pdbx_description
1 polymer ?
#
loop_
_entity_poly.entity_id
_entity_poly.type
_entity_poly.pdbx_seq_one_letter_code
_entity_poly.pdbx_strand_id
1 'polypeptide(L)'
;MVWTLPEPMLAEPVNNPALPPGFAAEPKWDGYRALLARYADGRVVIRSRRGTDMTAAFPEITRAAASLPAGVEFAMDGELVVWEGVGSRSRGSRDD
;
A
#
# COMPACT_ATOMS: atom_id res chain seq x y z
N MET A 1 14.73 6.07 -19.22
CA MET A 1 13.39 6.61 -19.56
C MET A 1 12.79 7.12 -18.27
N VAL A 2 12.30 8.36 -18.21
CA VAL A 2 11.68 8.89 -16.98
C VAL A 2 10.19 8.53 -17.04
N TRP A 3 9.73 7.66 -16.15
CA TRP A 3 8.31 7.34 -15.97
C TRP A 3 7.82 7.89 -14.63
N THR A 4 6.50 8.05 -14.51
CA THR A 4 5.87 8.59 -13.31
C THR A 4 4.83 7.61 -12.80
N LEU A 5 4.62 7.60 -11.48
CA LEU A 5 3.53 6.83 -10.88
C LEU A 5 2.20 7.31 -11.45
N PRO A 6 1.35 6.40 -11.97
CA PRO A 6 0.03 6.77 -12.48
C PRO A 6 -0.89 7.20 -11.34
N GLU A 7 -2.03 7.80 -11.69
CA GLU A 7 -3.11 8.00 -10.73
C GLU A 7 -3.74 6.65 -10.33
N PRO A 8 -4.11 6.46 -9.05
CA PRO A 8 -4.65 5.18 -8.59
C PRO A 8 -6.01 4.83 -9.24
N MET A 9 -6.18 3.58 -9.66
CA MET A 9 -7.45 3.06 -10.19
C MET A 9 -8.53 3.06 -9.10
N LEU A 10 -9.76 3.48 -9.41
CA LEU A 10 -10.87 3.50 -8.45
C LEU A 10 -11.80 2.30 -8.66
N ALA A 11 -12.36 1.81 -7.55
CA ALA A 11 -13.38 0.77 -7.57
C ALA A 11 -14.80 1.39 -7.60
N GLU A 12 -15.73 0.70 -8.24
CA GLU A 12 -17.14 1.02 -8.20
C GLU A 12 -17.83 0.21 -7.09
N PRO A 13 -18.62 0.84 -6.21
CA PRO A 13 -19.36 0.11 -5.20
C PRO A 13 -20.50 -0.70 -5.84
N VAL A 14 -20.65 -1.96 -5.44
CA VAL A 14 -21.72 -2.85 -5.89
C VAL A 14 -22.50 -3.39 -4.69
N ASN A 15 -23.79 -3.66 -4.89
CA ASN A 15 -24.67 -4.17 -3.83
C ASN A 15 -24.64 -5.70 -3.69
N ASN A 16 -24.03 -6.41 -4.65
CA ASN A 16 -23.91 -7.86 -4.65
C ASN A 16 -22.43 -8.26 -4.70
N PRO A 17 -21.91 -8.97 -3.69
CA PRO A 17 -20.52 -9.39 -3.66
C PRO A 17 -20.22 -10.62 -4.53
N ALA A 18 -21.22 -11.22 -5.18
CA ALA A 18 -21.04 -12.37 -6.05
C ALA A 18 -20.11 -12.03 -7.22
N LEU A 19 -19.01 -12.77 -7.33
CA LEU A 19 -18.04 -12.60 -8.41
C LEU A 19 -18.45 -13.36 -9.67
N PRO A 20 -18.48 -12.71 -10.84
CA PRO A 20 -18.63 -13.41 -12.11
C PRO A 20 -17.43 -14.35 -12.39
N PRO A 21 -17.58 -15.34 -13.29
CA PRO A 21 -16.46 -16.16 -13.74
C PRO A 21 -15.30 -15.29 -14.28
N GLY A 22 -14.07 -15.61 -13.88
CA GLY A 22 -12.86 -14.88 -14.29
C GLY A 22 -12.47 -13.70 -13.39
N PHE A 23 -13.23 -13.42 -12.33
CA PHE A 23 -12.90 -12.38 -11.35
C PHE A 23 -12.14 -12.95 -10.15
N ALA A 24 -11.32 -12.12 -9.53
CA ALA A 24 -10.67 -12.40 -8.25
C ALA A 24 -11.23 -11.47 -7.15
N ALA A 25 -11.21 -11.94 -5.91
CA ALA A 25 -11.51 -11.12 -4.74
C ALA A 25 -10.23 -10.85 -3.96
N GLU A 26 -10.07 -9.61 -3.51
CA GLU A 26 -9.08 -9.20 -2.51
C GLU A 26 -9.80 -8.60 -1.31
N PRO A 27 -9.29 -8.78 -0.07
CA PRO A 27 -9.83 -8.08 1.09
C PRO A 27 -9.75 -6.58 0.89
N LYS A 28 -10.86 -5.88 1.17
CA LYS A 28 -10.84 -4.43 1.25
C LYS A 28 -10.24 -4.01 2.60
N TRP A 29 -8.96 -3.68 2.59
CA TRP A 29 -8.27 -3.11 3.74
C TRP A 29 -8.74 -1.66 4.04
N ASP A 30 -8.55 -1.23 5.29
CA ASP A 30 -8.82 0.14 5.75
C ASP A 30 -7.52 0.73 6.31
N GLY A 31 -6.88 1.60 5.53
CA GLY A 31 -5.58 2.18 5.87
C GLY A 31 -5.23 3.37 4.98
N TYR A 32 -3.94 3.49 4.65
CA TYR A 32 -3.49 4.48 3.67
C TYR A 32 -3.20 3.80 2.35
N ARG A 33 -4.02 4.08 1.33
CA ARG A 33 -3.65 3.74 -0.04
C ARG A 33 -2.35 4.42 -0.43
N ALA A 34 -1.37 3.61 -0.81
CA ALA A 34 0.00 4.01 -1.05
C ALA A 34 0.49 3.45 -2.38
N LEU A 35 0.94 4.35 -3.26
CA LEU A 35 1.69 4.01 -4.45
C LEU A 35 3.18 4.03 -4.10
N LEU A 36 3.83 2.87 -4.20
CA LEU A 36 5.25 2.72 -3.96
C LEU A 36 5.99 2.59 -5.29
N ALA A 37 7.07 3.35 -5.47
CA ALA A 37 7.99 3.19 -6.59
C ALA A 37 9.42 2.98 -6.08
N ARG A 38 10.14 2.07 -6.73
CA ARG A 38 11.60 1.97 -6.64
C ARG A 38 12.18 2.22 -8.01
N TYR A 39 13.05 3.22 -8.10
CA TYR A 39 13.72 3.62 -9.33
C TYR A 39 15.06 2.89 -9.51
N ALA A 40 15.58 2.90 -10.74
CA ALA A 40 16.87 2.27 -11.07
C ALA A 40 18.07 2.84 -10.31
N ASP A 41 17.99 4.10 -9.86
CA ASP A 41 19.00 4.78 -9.03
C ASP A 41 18.93 4.38 -7.54
N GLY A 42 18.02 3.48 -7.17
CA GLY A 42 17.80 3.02 -5.80
C GLY A 42 16.87 3.91 -4.97
N ARG A 43 16.39 5.04 -5.51
CA ARG A 43 15.44 5.91 -4.82
C ARG A 43 14.10 5.18 -4.65
N VAL A 44 13.57 5.23 -3.44
CA VAL A 44 12.23 4.73 -3.11
C VAL A 44 11.34 5.93 -2.81
N VAL A 45 10.13 5.91 -3.37
CA VAL A 45 9.10 6.93 -3.15
C VAL A 45 7.81 6.25 -2.75
N ILE A 46 7.10 6.81 -1.78
CA ILE A 46 5.75 6.41 -1.40
C ILE A 46 4.85 7.64 -1.55
N ARG A 47 3.76 7.51 -2.32
CA ARG A 47 2.77 8.58 -2.53
C ARG A 47 1.40 8.15 -2.06
N SER A 48 0.66 9.06 -1.42
CA SER A 48 -0.75 8.83 -1.10
C SER A 48 -1.61 8.81 -2.36
N ARG A 49 -2.87 8.39 -2.23
CA ARG A 49 -3.88 8.54 -3.30
C ARG A 49 -4.00 9.96 -3.87
N ARG A 50 -3.69 11.00 -3.08
CA ARG A 50 -3.78 12.41 -3.50
C ARG A 50 -2.42 12.97 -3.96
N GLY A 51 -1.42 12.11 -4.13
CA GLY A 51 -0.09 12.48 -4.59
C GLY A 51 0.83 13.04 -3.51
N THR A 52 0.40 13.10 -2.24
CA THR A 52 1.23 13.53 -1.10
C THR A 52 2.44 12.60 -0.95
N ASP A 53 3.64 13.15 -0.82
CA ASP A 53 4.82 12.37 -0.49
C ASP A 53 4.74 11.88 0.95
N MET A 54 4.74 10.56 1.13
CA MET A 54 4.69 9.87 2.42
C MET A 54 6.01 9.14 2.73
N THR A 55 7.05 9.32 1.91
CA THR A 55 8.30 8.53 1.97
C THR A 55 8.98 8.63 3.33
N ALA A 56 9.02 9.83 3.91
CA ALA A 56 9.65 10.06 5.21
C ALA A 56 8.84 9.48 6.39
N ALA A 57 7.53 9.27 6.21
CA ALA A 57 6.64 8.79 7.26
C ALA A 57 6.72 7.27 7.49
N PHE A 58 7.19 6.51 6.48
CA PHE A 58 7.21 5.04 6.51
C PHE A 58 8.61 4.46 6.20
N PRO A 59 9.62 4.76 7.03
CA PRO A 59 11.01 4.35 6.79
C PRO A 59 11.21 2.82 6.78
N GLU A 60 10.38 2.06 7.47
CA GLU A 60 10.38 0.58 7.42
C GLU A 60 9.96 0.03 6.07
N ILE A 61 8.96 0.65 5.42
CA ILE A 61 8.48 0.26 4.10
C ILE A 61 9.51 0.61 3.04
N THR A 62 10.13 1.79 3.13
CA THR A 62 11.18 2.19 2.17
C THR A 62 12.40 1.28 2.26
N ARG A 63 12.82 0.88 3.47
CA ARG A 63 13.89 -0.12 3.66
C ARG A 63 13.51 -1.48 3.07
N ALA A 64 12.29 -1.96 3.29
CA ALA A 64 11.83 -3.22 2.73
C ALA A 64 11.85 -3.20 1.20
N ALA A 65 11.36 -2.13 0.57
CA ALA A 65 11.41 -1.96 -0.88
C ALA A 65 12.86 -1.88 -1.41
N ALA A 66 13.74 -1.17 -0.70
CA ALA A 66 15.16 -1.09 -1.06
C ALA A 66 15.89 -2.44 -0.99
N SER A 67 15.45 -3.35 -0.10
CA SER A 67 16.03 -4.68 0.10
C SER A 67 15.70 -5.68 -1.03
N LEU A 68 14.74 -5.37 -1.90
CA LEU A 68 14.44 -6.17 -3.07
C LEU A 68 15.61 -6.16 -4.07
N PRO A 69 15.75 -7.19 -4.94
CA PRO A 69 16.91 -7.34 -5.82
C PRO A 69 17.32 -6.05 -6.54
N ALA A 70 18.60 -5.68 -6.47
CA ALA A 70 19.12 -4.46 -7.09
C ALA A 70 18.92 -4.45 -8.62
N GLY A 71 18.82 -3.26 -9.20
CA GLY A 71 18.61 -3.07 -10.64
C GLY A 71 17.17 -3.32 -11.13
N VAL A 72 16.26 -3.72 -10.23
CA VAL A 72 14.83 -3.83 -10.54
C VAL A 72 14.13 -2.52 -10.22
N GLU A 73 13.59 -1.91 -11.27
CA GLU A 73 12.70 -0.77 -11.22
C GLU A 73 11.24 -1.26 -11.25
N PHE A 74 10.41 -0.80 -10.32
CA PHE A 74 9.03 -1.24 -10.22
C PHE A 74 8.13 -0.22 -9.52
N ALA A 75 6.82 -0.41 -9.71
CA ALA A 75 5.76 0.25 -8.96
C ALA A 75 4.85 -0.79 -8.32
N MET A 76 4.26 -0.45 -7.17
CA MET A 76 3.23 -1.23 -6.49
C MET A 76 2.10 -0.28 -6.04
N ASP A 77 0.87 -0.74 -6.12
CA ASP A 77 -0.32 -0.10 -5.53
C ASP A 77 -0.84 -1.03 -4.44
N GLY A 78 -1.13 -0.47 -3.28
CA GLY A 78 -1.60 -1.25 -2.14
C GLY A 78 -2.02 -0.38 -0.97
N GLU A 79 -2.34 -1.04 0.13
CA GLU A 79 -2.79 -0.40 1.36
C GLU A 79 -1.74 -0.57 2.45
N LEU A 80 -1.27 0.54 3.04
CA LEU A 80 -0.51 0.52 4.28
C LEU A 80 -1.49 0.38 5.44
N VAL A 81 -1.34 -0.70 6.20
CA VAL A 81 -2.21 -1.03 7.34
C VAL A 81 -1.40 -1.19 8.61
N VAL A 82 -2.01 -0.83 9.75
CA VAL A 82 -1.49 -1.22 11.05
C VAL A 82 -1.88 -2.67 11.28
N TRP A 83 -0.87 -3.54 11.37
CA TRP A 83 -1.09 -4.95 11.62
C TRP A 83 -0.87 -5.27 13.10
N GLU A 84 -1.94 -5.64 13.80
CA GLU A 84 -1.83 -6.22 15.13
C GLU A 84 -1.65 -7.74 15.02
N GLY A 85 -0.47 -8.22 15.40
CA GLY A 85 -0.17 -9.65 15.42
C GLY A 85 -0.96 -10.39 16.51
N VAL A 86 -1.08 -11.71 16.38
CA VAL A 86 -1.60 -12.60 17.44
C VAL A 86 -0.63 -12.55 18.63
N GLY A 87 -0.82 -11.58 19.51
CA GLY A 87 0.06 -11.32 20.65
C GLY A 87 -0.13 -9.94 21.32
N SER A 88 -0.66 -8.93 20.63
CA SER A 88 -0.97 -7.63 21.25
C SER A 88 -2.32 -7.67 21.97
N ARG A 89 -2.39 -8.37 23.11
CA ARG A 89 -3.38 -8.01 24.13
C ARG A 89 -2.92 -6.72 24.80
N SER A 90 -3.23 -5.56 24.23
CA SER A 90 -3.23 -4.32 25.00
C SER A 90 -4.52 -4.30 25.83
N ARG A 91 -4.35 -4.42 27.15
CA ARG A 91 -5.40 -4.08 28.12
C ARG A 91 -5.79 -2.62 27.92
N GLY A 92 -7.08 -2.35 27.92
CA GLY A 92 -7.60 -0.99 28.05
C GLY A 92 -9.10 -0.94 27.84
N SER A 93 -9.86 -1.46 28.79
CA SER A 93 -11.25 -1.04 28.99
C SER A 93 -11.26 0.46 29.22
N ARG A 94 -11.99 1.20 28.38
CA ARG A 94 -12.63 2.44 28.79
C ARG A 94 -14.09 2.31 28.38
N ASP A 95 -14.87 1.93 29.39
CA ASP A 95 -16.28 2.24 29.46
C ASP A 95 -16.38 3.76 29.61
N ASP A 96 -16.78 4.42 28.52
CA ASP A 96 -17.28 5.79 28.49
C ASP A 96 -18.49 5.81 27.53
#